data_AF-A0AB73KA36-F1
#
_entry.id   AF-A0AB73KA36-F1
#
_cell.length_a   1.000
_cell.length_b   1.000
_cell.length_c   1.000
_cell.angle_alpha   90.00
_cell.angle_beta   90.00
_cell.angle_gamma   90.00
#
_symmetry.space_group_name_H-M   'P 1'
#
loop_
_entity.id
_entity.type
_entity.pdbx_description
1 polymer ?
#
loop_
_entity_poly.entity_id
_entity_poly.type
_entity_poly.pdbx_seq_one_letter_code
_entity_poly.pdbx_strand_id
1 'polypeptide(L)'
;MSQDTRPQGALRPVGPQDAPMPGGDDDDGSRWIYEVAGEYSSETWAPRESIRRWWRVDRDGNELEGPVENENFGPPQNDLRRATDPDGPLSWLPDPEATVRGWLSVAVDRIGEGIEVHWLQVTGTPLVLAGHDVSDFAPPDFDGTPPPRIGVAVPVGFGAQMAGHSLTVLWGLLLWVTVSEDPAADPKQNVWLRHEVDAERADELLRIVLQAPDIRF
;
A
#
# COMPACT_ATOMS: atom_id res chain seq x y z
N MET A 1 -21.06 -31.71 17.49
CA MET A 1 -20.66 -31.16 16.18
C MET A 1 -19.86 -29.92 16.48
N SER A 2 -18.53 -30.05 16.57
CA SER A 2 -17.62 -28.92 16.80
C SER A 2 -17.59 -28.06 15.55
N GLN A 3 -17.86 -26.77 15.71
CA GLN A 3 -17.56 -25.78 14.67
C GLN A 3 -16.06 -25.52 14.71
N ASP A 4 -15.46 -25.71 13.54
CA ASP A 4 -14.05 -25.56 13.23
C ASP A 4 -13.80 -24.07 12.97
N THR A 5 -13.47 -23.31 14.02
CA THR A 5 -13.00 -21.92 13.91
C THR A 5 -11.54 -21.95 13.45
N ARG A 6 -11.35 -21.90 12.12
CA ARG A 6 -10.03 -21.61 11.54
C ARG A 6 -9.56 -20.24 12.05
N PRO A 7 -8.26 -20.06 12.36
CA PRO A 7 -7.74 -18.74 12.68
C PRO A 7 -7.90 -17.84 11.46
N GLN A 8 -8.62 -16.74 11.65
CA GLN A 8 -8.73 -15.64 10.70
C GLN A 8 -7.30 -15.14 10.40
N GLY A 9 -7.01 -14.85 9.13
CA GLY A 9 -5.71 -14.34 8.70
C GLY A 9 -5.28 -13.19 9.60
N ALA A 10 -4.07 -13.26 10.14
CA ALA A 10 -3.54 -12.22 11.00
C ALA A 10 -3.57 -10.90 10.22
N LEU A 11 -4.23 -9.88 10.79
CA LEU A 11 -4.05 -8.49 10.36
C LEU A 11 -2.54 -8.24 10.27
N ARG A 12 -2.09 -7.62 9.18
CA ARG A 12 -0.71 -7.13 9.04
C ARG A 12 -0.65 -5.62 9.29
N PRO A 13 -0.68 -5.14 10.54
CA PRO A 13 -0.37 -3.76 10.81
C PRO A 13 1.01 -3.36 10.28
N VAL A 14 1.09 -2.20 9.67
CA VAL A 14 2.37 -1.52 9.47
C VAL A 14 2.71 -0.92 10.84
N GLY A 15 3.67 -1.53 11.55
CA GLY A 15 4.06 -1.07 12.88
C GLY A 15 4.59 0.38 12.88
N PRO A 16 4.60 1.06 14.04
CA PRO A 16 5.50 2.19 14.30
C PRO A 16 6.95 1.80 13.99
N GLN A 17 7.85 2.76 13.77
CA GLN A 17 9.29 2.47 13.65
C GLN A 17 9.84 1.72 14.88
N ASP A 18 9.15 1.84 16.03
CA ASP A 18 9.52 1.22 17.32
C ASP A 18 8.54 0.17 17.87
N ALA A 19 7.36 -0.07 17.25
CA ALA A 19 6.50 -1.16 17.76
C ALA A 19 6.71 -2.45 16.97
N PRO A 20 6.72 -3.59 17.67
CA PRO A 20 7.05 -4.88 17.08
C PRO A 20 6.15 -5.22 15.90
N MET A 21 6.72 -5.90 14.92
CA MET A 21 5.97 -6.37 13.76
C MET A 21 4.90 -7.38 14.20
N PRO A 22 3.66 -7.22 13.73
CA PRO A 22 2.58 -8.12 14.06
C PRO A 22 2.79 -9.49 13.41
N GLY A 23 2.53 -10.55 14.20
CA GLY A 23 2.50 -11.93 13.71
C GLY A 23 3.86 -12.63 13.55
N GLY A 24 4.94 -12.07 14.09
CA GLY A 24 6.18 -12.83 14.29
C GLY A 24 6.09 -13.65 15.58
N ASP A 25 6.27 -14.97 15.48
CA ASP A 25 6.71 -15.75 16.63
C ASP A 25 8.18 -15.39 16.86
N ASP A 26 8.50 -14.89 18.05
CA ASP A 26 9.90 -14.74 18.46
C ASP A 26 10.54 -16.13 18.63
N ASP A 27 11.87 -16.22 18.61
CA ASP A 27 12.59 -17.50 18.77
C ASP A 27 12.24 -18.26 20.06
N ASP A 28 11.71 -17.56 21.07
CA ASP A 28 11.23 -18.12 22.34
C ASP A 28 9.77 -18.64 22.28
N GLY A 29 9.09 -18.48 21.14
CA GLY A 29 7.70 -18.87 20.92
C GLY A 29 6.68 -17.91 21.53
N SER A 30 7.09 -16.73 21.99
CA SER A 30 6.19 -15.64 22.32
C SER A 30 5.72 -14.92 21.06
N ARG A 31 4.61 -14.18 21.19
CA ARG A 31 4.03 -13.40 20.09
C ARG A 31 3.36 -12.13 20.58
N TRP A 32 3.19 -11.18 19.68
CA TRP A 32 2.49 -9.92 19.94
C TRP A 32 1.00 -10.03 19.64
N ILE A 33 0.18 -9.51 20.55
CA ILE A 33 -1.26 -9.33 20.38
C ILE A 33 -1.57 -7.84 20.34
N TYR A 34 -2.53 -7.46 19.50
CA TYR A 34 -2.93 -6.08 19.25
C TYR A 34 -4.42 -5.93 19.48
N GLU A 35 -4.82 -4.85 20.14
CA GLU A 35 -6.20 -4.38 20.15
C GLU A 35 -6.34 -3.32 19.07
N VAL A 36 -7.15 -3.61 18.05
CA VAL A 36 -7.34 -2.75 16.87
C VAL A 36 -8.75 -2.18 16.86
N ALA A 37 -8.86 -0.87 16.64
CA ALA A 37 -10.14 -0.19 16.44
C ALA A 37 -10.68 -0.49 15.04
N GLY A 38 -11.72 -1.33 14.98
CA GLY A 38 -12.30 -1.81 13.72
C GLY A 38 -12.87 -0.71 12.83
N GLU A 39 -13.23 0.45 13.38
CA GLU A 39 -13.67 1.62 12.62
C GLU A 39 -12.56 2.24 11.74
N TYR A 40 -11.29 1.88 12.00
CA TYR A 40 -10.12 2.40 11.29
C TYR A 40 -9.31 1.30 10.59
N SER A 41 -9.84 0.07 10.48
CA SER A 41 -9.14 -1.06 9.86
C SER A 41 -10.02 -1.81 8.86
N SER A 42 -9.41 -2.64 8.02
CA SER A 42 -10.10 -3.71 7.30
C SER A 42 -9.93 -5.04 8.04
N GLU A 43 -10.47 -6.13 7.49
CA GLU A 43 -10.22 -7.49 8.01
C GLU A 43 -8.77 -7.95 7.80
N THR A 44 -8.06 -7.37 6.84
CA THR A 44 -6.77 -7.84 6.33
C THR A 44 -5.63 -6.85 6.58
N TRP A 45 -5.94 -5.59 6.90
CA TRP A 45 -4.95 -4.54 7.08
C TRP A 45 -5.43 -3.46 8.06
N ALA A 46 -4.48 -2.87 8.78
CA ALA A 46 -4.74 -1.83 9.76
C ALA A 46 -3.63 -0.76 9.73
N PRO A 47 -3.98 0.54 9.67
CA PRO A 47 -3.01 1.61 9.86
C PRO A 47 -2.53 1.64 11.31
N ARG A 48 -1.31 2.10 11.57
CA ARG A 48 -0.74 2.13 12.93
C ARG A 48 -1.61 2.91 13.93
N GLU A 49 -2.27 3.98 13.48
CA GLU A 49 -3.11 4.83 14.31
C GLU A 49 -4.36 4.09 14.80
N SER A 50 -4.78 3.01 14.13
CA SER A 50 -5.91 2.18 14.54
C SER A 50 -5.59 1.23 15.70
N ILE A 51 -4.31 0.99 15.98
CA ILE A 51 -3.88 0.12 17.07
C ILE A 51 -4.06 0.89 18.37
N ARG A 52 -4.92 0.40 19.27
CA ARG A 52 -5.14 1.02 20.58
C ARG A 52 -3.99 0.73 21.55
N ARG A 53 -3.56 -0.54 21.58
CA ARG A 53 -2.51 -1.05 22.45
C ARG A 53 -2.02 -2.41 21.98
N TRP A 54 -0.87 -2.83 22.50
CA TRP A 54 -0.28 -4.15 22.20
C TRP A 54 0.36 -4.76 23.44
N TRP A 55 0.45 -6.08 23.49
CA TRP A 55 1.13 -6.83 24.57
C TRP A 55 1.76 -8.10 24.03
N ARG A 56 2.79 -8.58 24.73
CA ARG A 56 3.46 -9.84 24.42
C ARG A 56 2.85 -10.96 25.25
N VAL A 57 2.60 -12.10 24.62
CA VAL A 57 2.17 -13.32 25.29
C VAL A 57 3.18 -14.43 25.05
N ASP A 58 3.36 -15.32 26.02
CA ASP A 58 4.13 -16.54 25.84
C ASP A 58 3.43 -17.53 24.88
N ARG A 59 4.08 -18.68 24.67
CA ARG A 59 3.54 -19.76 23.82
C ARG A 59 2.17 -20.28 24.28
N ASP A 60 1.89 -20.21 25.57
CA ASP A 60 0.65 -20.67 26.19
C ASP A 60 -0.45 -19.58 26.18
N GLY A 61 -0.11 -18.37 25.72
CA GLY A 61 -1.01 -17.23 25.66
C GLY A 61 -1.06 -16.40 26.94
N ASN A 62 -0.16 -16.64 27.90
CA ASN A 62 -0.08 -15.82 29.12
C ASN A 62 0.65 -14.52 28.82
N GLU A 63 0.11 -13.42 29.34
CA GLU A 63 0.72 -12.09 29.23
C GLU A 63 2.08 -12.04 29.95
N LEU A 64 3.07 -11.45 29.28
CA LEU A 64 4.44 -11.33 29.81
C LEU A 64 4.68 -10.00 30.54
N GLU A 65 4.29 -8.87 29.94
CA GLU A 65 4.76 -7.53 30.37
C GLU A 65 3.66 -6.44 30.45
N GLY A 66 2.38 -6.81 30.41
CA GLY A 66 1.30 -5.82 30.39
C GLY A 66 1.03 -5.23 29.00
N PRO A 67 -0.16 -4.65 28.78
CA PRO A 67 -0.44 -3.87 27.58
C PRO A 67 0.25 -2.50 27.59
N VAL A 68 0.86 -2.19 26.45
CA VAL A 68 1.43 -0.88 26.13
C VAL A 68 0.41 -0.10 25.31
N GLU A 69 -0.02 1.05 25.83
CA GLU A 69 -0.96 1.95 25.15
C GLU A 69 -0.28 2.68 23.99
N ASN A 70 -0.98 2.82 22.87
CA ASN A 70 -0.50 3.60 21.73
C ASN A 70 -0.79 5.09 21.92
N GLU A 71 0.24 5.89 22.15
CA GLU A 71 0.09 7.35 22.27
C GLU A 71 -0.44 8.01 20.99
N ASN A 72 -0.28 7.35 19.84
CA ASN A 72 -0.76 7.81 18.53
C ASN A 72 -2.13 7.22 18.15
N PHE A 73 -2.83 6.56 19.08
CA PHE A 73 -4.15 6.01 18.79
C PHE A 73 -5.14 7.10 18.38
N GLY A 74 -5.81 6.90 17.24
CA GLY A 74 -6.80 7.84 16.73
C GLY A 74 -7.15 7.61 15.26
N PRO A 75 -7.89 8.54 14.64
CA PRO A 75 -8.18 8.49 13.21
C PRO A 75 -6.88 8.44 12.39
N PRO A 76 -6.79 7.57 11.37
CA PRO A 76 -5.63 7.53 10.49
C PRO A 76 -5.41 8.86 9.78
N GLN A 77 -4.15 9.20 9.57
CA GLN A 77 -3.73 10.44 8.93
C GLN A 77 -3.00 10.16 7.63
N ASN A 78 -2.87 11.20 6.80
CA ASN A 78 -2.05 11.12 5.59
C ASN A 78 -0.58 10.84 5.97
N ASP A 79 0.04 9.90 5.27
CA ASP A 79 1.48 9.60 5.42
C ASP A 79 2.06 9.24 4.05
N LEU A 80 2.50 10.26 3.30
CA LEU A 80 3.11 10.09 1.98
C LEU A 80 4.64 10.24 2.01
N ARG A 81 5.25 10.21 3.20
CA ARG A 81 6.70 10.45 3.37
C ARG A 81 7.56 9.53 2.51
N ARG A 82 7.12 8.29 2.27
CA ARG A 82 7.80 7.32 1.39
C ARG A 82 7.73 7.67 -0.09
N ALA A 83 6.68 8.37 -0.52
CA ALA A 83 6.58 8.88 -1.88
C ALA A 83 7.36 10.20 -2.06
N THR A 84 7.46 11.01 -1.01
CA THR A 84 8.14 12.31 -1.04
C THR A 84 9.59 12.25 -0.54
N ASP A 85 10.16 11.06 -0.36
CA ASP A 85 11.55 10.90 0.02
C ASP A 85 12.43 11.48 -1.11
N PRO A 86 13.29 12.50 -0.84
CA PRO A 86 14.11 13.13 -1.87
C PRO A 86 15.12 12.16 -2.49
N ASP A 87 15.52 11.11 -1.77
CA ASP A 87 16.39 10.04 -2.28
C ASP A 87 15.58 8.81 -2.71
N GLY A 88 14.24 8.92 -2.69
CA GLY A 88 13.33 7.83 -2.97
C GLY A 88 13.08 7.59 -4.46
N PRO A 89 12.45 6.47 -4.82
CA PRO A 89 12.23 6.08 -6.22
C PRO A 89 11.34 7.04 -7.03
N LEU A 90 10.59 7.91 -6.36
CA LEU A 90 9.70 8.89 -6.99
C LEU A 90 10.29 10.30 -7.04
N SER A 91 11.54 10.50 -6.62
CA SER A 91 12.19 11.82 -6.56
C SER A 91 12.34 12.51 -7.91
N TRP A 92 12.25 11.75 -9.01
CA TRP A 92 12.24 12.27 -10.39
C TRP A 92 10.93 13.01 -10.74
N LEU A 93 9.85 12.79 -9.98
CA LEU A 93 8.59 13.50 -10.18
C LEU A 93 8.69 14.93 -9.60
N PRO A 94 8.15 15.95 -10.30
CA PRO A 94 8.14 17.33 -9.79
C PRO A 94 7.38 17.50 -8.47
N ASP A 95 6.28 16.75 -8.30
CA ASP A 95 5.47 16.73 -7.08
C ASP A 95 4.97 15.29 -6.84
N PRO A 96 5.75 14.46 -6.11
CA PRO A 96 5.38 13.07 -5.86
C PRO A 96 4.06 12.93 -5.09
N GLU A 97 3.78 13.82 -4.14
CA GLU A 97 2.54 13.75 -3.34
C GLU A 97 1.31 14.01 -4.21
N ALA A 98 1.29 15.13 -4.95
CA ALA A 98 0.16 15.46 -5.81
C ALA A 98 -0.04 14.40 -6.90
N THR A 99 1.06 13.84 -7.43
CA THR A 99 1.02 12.80 -8.46
C THR A 99 0.36 11.51 -7.94
N VAL A 100 0.79 11.01 -6.78
CA VAL A 100 0.21 9.79 -6.18
C VAL A 100 -1.27 9.98 -5.84
N ARG A 101 -1.66 11.16 -5.32
CA ARG A 101 -3.07 11.49 -5.07
C ARG A 101 -3.89 11.52 -6.36
N GLY A 102 -3.34 12.10 -7.43
CA GLY A 102 -3.97 12.14 -8.74
C GLY A 102 -4.19 10.74 -9.32
N TRP A 103 -3.18 9.87 -9.24
CA TRP A 103 -3.32 8.47 -9.64
C TRP A 103 -4.42 7.75 -8.83
N LEU A 104 -4.45 7.94 -7.52
CA LEU A 104 -5.49 7.33 -6.69
C LEU A 104 -6.88 7.81 -7.09
N SER A 105 -7.06 9.11 -7.34
CA SER A 105 -8.33 9.68 -7.81
C SER A 105 -8.78 9.00 -9.10
N VAL A 106 -7.90 8.89 -10.11
CA VAL A 106 -8.21 8.21 -11.38
C VAL A 106 -8.58 6.74 -11.16
N ALA A 107 -7.92 6.04 -10.23
CA ALA A 107 -8.24 4.65 -9.93
C ALA A 107 -9.59 4.50 -9.21
N VAL A 108 -9.89 5.38 -8.27
CA VAL A 108 -11.13 5.38 -7.49
C VAL A 108 -12.33 5.77 -8.35
N ASP A 109 -12.20 6.76 -9.24
CA ASP A 109 -13.27 7.16 -10.16
C ASP A 109 -13.68 6.01 -11.10
N ARG A 110 -12.74 5.09 -11.42
CA ARG A 110 -13.03 3.88 -12.19
C ARG A 110 -13.81 2.82 -11.40
N ILE A 111 -13.75 2.85 -10.06
CA ILE A 111 -14.51 1.95 -9.18
C ILE A 111 -15.95 2.45 -9.05
N GLY A 112 -16.13 3.75 -8.86
CA GLY A 112 -17.45 4.35 -8.79
C GLY A 112 -17.40 5.86 -8.55
N GLU A 113 -18.39 6.57 -9.09
CA GLU A 113 -18.54 8.01 -8.87
C GLU A 113 -18.92 8.33 -7.42
N GLY A 114 -18.43 9.46 -6.90
CA GLY A 114 -18.80 9.97 -5.57
C GLY A 114 -18.14 9.25 -4.39
N ILE A 115 -17.03 8.56 -4.63
CA ILE A 115 -16.19 8.01 -3.56
C ILE A 115 -15.20 9.10 -3.09
N GLU A 116 -15.28 9.47 -1.82
CA GLU A 116 -14.36 10.41 -1.18
C GLU A 116 -13.22 9.66 -0.49
N VAL A 117 -11.99 10.11 -0.70
CA VAL A 117 -10.80 9.63 0.02
C VAL A 117 -10.50 10.57 1.18
N HIS A 118 -10.54 10.05 2.40
CA HIS A 118 -10.37 10.84 3.63
C HIS A 118 -8.90 10.94 4.06
N TRP A 119 -8.15 9.87 3.87
CA TRP A 119 -6.72 9.80 4.18
C TRP A 119 -6.03 8.80 3.26
N LEU A 120 -4.74 9.01 3.01
CA LEU A 120 -3.89 8.16 2.18
C LEU A 120 -2.51 7.97 2.83
N GLN A 121 -2.08 6.72 2.94
CA GLN A 121 -0.75 6.35 3.39
C GLN A 121 -0.02 5.57 2.29
N VAL A 122 1.26 5.88 2.09
CA VAL A 122 2.17 5.06 1.27
C VAL A 122 2.88 4.09 2.22
N THR A 123 2.45 2.83 2.17
CA THR A 123 2.73 1.84 3.21
C THR A 123 4.08 1.14 3.05
N GLY A 124 4.65 1.18 1.84
CA GLY A 124 5.95 0.60 1.51
C GLY A 124 6.74 1.48 0.55
N THR A 125 7.96 1.06 0.21
CA THR A 125 8.78 1.77 -0.77
C THR A 125 8.15 1.61 -2.16
N PRO A 126 7.84 2.71 -2.89
CA PRO A 126 7.40 2.62 -4.27
C PRO A 126 8.42 1.91 -5.15
N LEU A 127 7.96 1.17 -6.16
CA LEU A 127 8.82 0.55 -7.16
C LEU A 127 8.66 1.28 -8.49
N VAL A 128 9.77 1.54 -9.17
CA VAL A 128 9.78 2.07 -10.54
C VAL A 128 10.55 1.11 -11.43
N LEU A 129 9.95 0.76 -12.56
CA LEU A 129 10.58 0.00 -13.63
C LEU A 129 10.48 0.79 -14.93
N ALA A 130 11.54 0.77 -15.73
CA ALA A 130 11.56 1.35 -17.04
C ALA A 130 12.29 0.45 -18.03
N GLY A 131 11.98 0.57 -19.31
CA GLY A 131 12.57 -0.25 -20.37
C GLY A 131 12.34 0.34 -21.75
N HIS A 132 13.18 -0.06 -22.71
CA HIS A 132 13.00 0.30 -24.11
C HIS A 132 12.05 -0.68 -24.82
N ASP A 133 11.97 -1.91 -24.33
CA ASP A 133 11.08 -2.94 -24.85
C ASP A 133 10.45 -3.77 -23.72
N VAL A 134 9.79 -4.88 -24.08
CA VAL A 134 9.04 -5.72 -23.13
C VAL A 134 9.91 -6.73 -22.37
N SER A 135 11.19 -6.80 -22.71
CA SER A 135 12.16 -7.78 -22.20
C SER A 135 13.23 -7.18 -21.28
N ASP A 136 13.33 -5.85 -21.19
CA ASP A 136 14.45 -5.15 -20.55
C ASP A 136 14.08 -4.27 -19.33
N PHE A 137 12.94 -4.52 -18.68
CA PHE A 137 12.51 -3.71 -17.53
C PHE A 137 13.45 -3.81 -16.33
N ALA A 138 14.00 -2.66 -15.93
CA ALA A 138 14.92 -2.48 -14.82
C ALA A 138 14.63 -1.17 -14.07
N PRO A 139 15.22 -0.94 -12.88
CA PRO A 139 15.18 0.37 -12.26
C PRO A 139 15.69 1.46 -13.22
N PRO A 140 14.98 2.58 -13.38
CA PRO A 140 15.33 3.63 -14.32
C PRO A 140 16.65 4.32 -13.96
N ASP A 141 17.42 4.67 -14.98
CA ASP A 141 18.48 5.68 -14.91
C ASP A 141 17.92 7.02 -15.40
N PHE A 142 17.63 7.92 -14.47
CA PHE A 142 17.04 9.23 -14.77
C PHE A 142 18.08 10.29 -15.16
N ASP A 143 19.37 9.98 -15.13
CA ASP A 143 20.42 10.87 -15.62
C ASP A 143 20.50 10.88 -17.17
N GLY A 144 19.83 9.91 -17.81
CA GLY A 144 19.78 9.73 -19.26
C GLY A 144 18.47 10.17 -19.92
N THR A 145 18.28 9.77 -21.17
CA THR A 145 16.99 9.93 -21.85
C THR A 145 15.97 8.97 -21.22
N PRO A 146 14.78 9.44 -20.78
CA PRO A 146 13.78 8.57 -20.18
C PRO A 146 13.38 7.44 -21.14
N PRO A 147 13.35 6.18 -20.68
CA PRO A 147 12.90 5.08 -21.53
C PRO A 147 11.44 5.28 -21.96
N PRO A 148 11.05 4.75 -23.15
CA PRO A 148 9.70 4.91 -23.69
C PRO A 148 8.63 4.24 -22.83
N ARG A 149 8.99 3.28 -21.97
CA ARG A 149 8.07 2.61 -21.05
C ARG A 149 8.53 2.87 -19.63
N ILE A 150 7.65 3.45 -18.82
CA ILE A 150 7.89 3.65 -17.38
C ILE A 150 6.66 3.18 -16.63
N GLY A 151 6.89 2.41 -15.58
CA GLY A 151 5.87 1.89 -14.70
C GLY A 151 6.22 2.22 -13.26
N VAL A 152 5.20 2.53 -12.47
CA VAL A 152 5.30 2.79 -11.05
C VAL A 152 4.29 1.92 -10.30
N ALA A 153 4.72 1.31 -9.21
CA ALA A 153 3.86 0.64 -8.25
C ALA A 153 4.02 1.30 -6.88
N VAL A 154 2.92 1.78 -6.30
CA VAL A 154 2.90 2.45 -4.99
C VAL A 154 2.05 1.60 -4.03
N PRO A 155 2.63 1.00 -3.00
CA PRO A 155 1.87 0.36 -1.93
C PRO A 155 1.10 1.41 -1.15
N VAL A 156 -0.21 1.25 -1.05
CA VAL A 156 -1.11 2.24 -0.45
C VAL A 156 -2.07 1.61 0.54
N GLY A 157 -2.44 2.37 1.55
CA GLY A 157 -3.63 2.19 2.38
C GLY A 157 -4.42 3.50 2.40
N PHE A 158 -5.74 3.44 2.33
CA PHE A 158 -6.58 4.63 2.33
C PHE A 158 -7.98 4.39 2.89
N GLY A 159 -8.56 5.45 3.43
CA GLY A 159 -9.96 5.47 3.88
C GLY A 159 -10.83 6.04 2.78
N ALA A 160 -11.80 5.27 2.31
CA ALA A 160 -12.74 5.65 1.27
C ALA A 160 -14.18 5.64 1.79
N GLN A 161 -14.99 6.60 1.37
CA GLN A 161 -16.39 6.68 1.75
C GLN A 161 -17.26 7.04 0.55
N MET A 162 -18.32 6.27 0.33
CA MET A 162 -19.41 6.65 -0.56
C MET A 162 -20.52 7.33 0.25
N ALA A 163 -21.17 8.35 -0.30
CA ALA A 163 -22.25 9.06 0.37
C ALA A 163 -23.32 8.10 0.92
N GLY A 164 -23.63 8.22 2.21
CA GLY A 164 -24.61 7.35 2.90
C GLY A 164 -24.06 5.99 3.37
N HIS A 165 -22.78 5.71 3.15
CA HIS A 165 -22.08 4.51 3.64
C HIS A 165 -21.05 4.86 4.73
N SER A 166 -20.69 3.86 5.54
CA SER A 166 -19.58 3.99 6.49
C SER A 166 -18.23 4.10 5.77
N LEU A 167 -17.26 4.73 6.43
CA LEU A 167 -15.87 4.72 5.99
C LEU A 167 -15.40 3.26 5.82
N THR A 168 -14.80 2.97 4.69
CA THR A 168 -14.20 1.68 4.36
C THR A 168 -12.69 1.86 4.24
N VAL A 169 -11.93 0.96 4.86
CA VAL A 169 -10.47 0.95 4.76
C VAL A 169 -10.05 -0.01 3.67
N LEU A 170 -9.31 0.50 2.69
CA LEU A 170 -8.81 -0.24 1.54
C LEU A 170 -7.28 -0.18 1.51
N TRP A 171 -6.66 -1.21 0.97
CA TRP A 171 -5.21 -1.26 0.79
C TRP A 171 -4.82 -2.07 -0.45
N GLY A 172 -3.59 -1.92 -0.90
CA GLY A 172 -3.02 -2.70 -1.99
C GLY A 172 -1.97 -1.95 -2.80
N LEU A 173 -1.96 -2.16 -4.11
CA LEU A 173 -1.02 -1.52 -5.03
C LEU A 173 -1.71 -0.57 -6.00
N LEU A 174 -1.28 0.69 -6.00
CA LEU A 174 -1.59 1.66 -7.03
C LEU A 174 -0.54 1.54 -8.15
N LEU A 175 -0.97 1.12 -9.32
CA LEU A 175 -0.11 0.92 -10.49
C LEU A 175 -0.35 2.05 -11.48
N TRP A 176 0.71 2.68 -11.97
CA TRP A 176 0.68 3.61 -13.09
C TRP A 176 1.67 3.16 -14.15
N VAL A 177 1.30 3.29 -15.42
CA VAL A 177 2.24 3.11 -16.53
C VAL A 177 2.08 4.23 -17.54
N THR A 178 3.20 4.57 -18.17
CA THR A 178 3.25 5.40 -19.36
C THR A 178 4.03 4.66 -20.44
N VAL A 179 3.53 4.71 -21.67
CA VAL A 179 4.14 4.08 -22.85
C VAL A 179 4.12 5.08 -24.00
N SER A 180 5.30 5.42 -24.51
CA SER A 180 5.53 6.28 -25.67
C SER A 180 6.21 5.48 -26.77
N GLU A 181 5.43 4.95 -27.72
CA GLU A 181 5.98 4.23 -28.89
C GLU A 181 6.40 5.19 -30.01
N ASP A 182 5.82 6.39 -30.05
CA ASP A 182 6.16 7.48 -30.95
C ASP A 182 6.51 8.73 -30.11
N PRO A 183 7.77 9.21 -30.14
CA PRO A 183 8.18 10.42 -29.42
C PRO A 183 7.41 11.69 -29.82
N ALA A 184 6.75 11.70 -30.98
CA ALA A 184 5.95 12.83 -31.45
C ALA A 184 4.47 12.76 -31.04
N ALA A 185 4.02 11.63 -30.46
CA ALA A 185 2.65 11.44 -30.00
C ALA A 185 2.56 11.58 -28.47
N ASP A 186 1.34 11.84 -27.98
CA ASP A 186 1.09 11.82 -26.54
C ASP A 186 1.30 10.40 -25.99
N PRO A 187 2.04 10.25 -24.87
CA PRO A 187 2.26 8.94 -24.29
C PRO A 187 0.95 8.39 -23.75
N LYS A 188 0.75 7.09 -23.97
CA LYS A 188 -0.37 6.37 -23.42
C LYS A 188 -0.16 6.17 -21.93
N GLN A 189 -1.14 6.57 -21.12
CA GLN A 189 -1.10 6.39 -19.67
C GLN A 189 -2.27 5.56 -19.17
N ASN A 190 -2.02 4.72 -18.18
CA ASN A 190 -3.06 4.00 -17.46
C ASN A 190 -2.73 3.87 -15.98
N VAL A 191 -3.80 3.82 -15.17
CA VAL A 191 -3.75 3.65 -13.73
C VAL A 191 -4.68 2.53 -13.29
N TRP A 192 -4.23 1.72 -12.34
CA TRP A 192 -5.04 0.67 -11.72
C TRP A 192 -4.83 0.65 -10.21
N LEU A 193 -5.87 0.26 -9.47
CA LEU A 193 -5.74 -0.13 -8.07
C LEU A 193 -5.94 -1.65 -7.98
N ARG A 194 -4.95 -2.34 -7.42
CA ARG A 194 -5.04 -3.76 -7.07
C ARG A 194 -5.24 -3.88 -5.57
N HIS A 195 -6.49 -4.06 -5.17
CA HIS A 195 -6.88 -4.23 -3.77
C HIS A 195 -6.31 -5.53 -3.18
N GLU A 196 -5.92 -5.50 -1.91
CA GLU A 196 -5.44 -6.66 -1.15
C GLU A 196 -4.27 -7.38 -1.82
N VAL A 197 -3.32 -6.61 -2.33
CA VAL A 197 -2.07 -7.12 -2.88
C VAL A 197 -0.89 -6.52 -2.11
N ASP A 198 -0.04 -7.40 -1.57
CA ASP A 198 1.17 -6.99 -0.87
C ASP A 198 2.24 -6.38 -1.80
N ALA A 199 3.12 -5.57 -1.20
CA ALA A 199 4.19 -4.88 -1.91
C ALA A 199 5.19 -5.83 -2.60
N GLU A 200 5.37 -7.06 -2.10
CA GLU A 200 6.26 -8.06 -2.69
C GLU A 200 5.82 -8.48 -4.10
N ARG A 201 4.54 -8.29 -4.46
CA ARG A 201 4.03 -8.55 -5.81
C ARG A 201 4.15 -7.36 -6.76
N ALA A 202 4.70 -6.24 -6.31
CA ALA A 202 4.83 -5.03 -7.11
C ALA A 202 5.62 -5.27 -8.41
N ASP A 203 6.79 -5.91 -8.35
CA ASP A 203 7.62 -6.17 -9.54
C ASP A 203 6.89 -7.02 -10.58
N GLU A 204 6.28 -8.14 -10.13
CA GLU A 204 5.52 -9.03 -11.00
C GLU A 204 4.37 -8.31 -11.70
N LEU A 205 3.53 -7.60 -10.94
CA LEU A 205 2.38 -6.91 -11.51
C LEU A 205 2.79 -5.74 -12.40
N LEU A 206 3.86 -5.05 -12.04
CA LEU A 206 4.35 -3.93 -12.82
C LEU A 206 4.87 -4.38 -14.18
N ARG A 207 5.60 -5.50 -14.24
CA ARG A 207 6.02 -6.12 -15.50
C ARG A 207 4.82 -6.51 -16.36
N ILE A 208 3.76 -7.07 -15.77
CA ILE A 208 2.54 -7.43 -16.50
C ILE A 208 1.91 -6.19 -17.15
N VAL A 209 1.69 -5.11 -16.41
CA VAL A 209 1.06 -3.90 -16.96
C VAL A 209 1.96 -3.14 -17.93
N LEU A 210 3.29 -3.25 -17.81
CA LEU A 210 4.24 -2.68 -18.76
C LEU A 210 4.29 -3.43 -20.09
N GLN A 211 4.08 -4.75 -20.07
CA GLN A 211 3.96 -5.58 -21.28
C GLN A 211 2.60 -5.39 -21.96
N ALA A 212 1.54 -5.21 -21.19
CA ALA A 212 0.17 -5.05 -21.67
C ALA A 212 -0.48 -3.79 -21.07
N PRO A 213 -0.13 -2.58 -21.53
CA PRO A 213 -0.63 -1.32 -20.96
C PRO A 213 -2.14 -1.11 -21.14
N ASP A 214 -2.80 -1.94 -21.96
CA ASP A 214 -4.25 -1.95 -22.20
C ASP A 214 -5.04 -2.93 -21.34
N ILE A 215 -4.34 -3.69 -20.48
CA ILE A 215 -5.00 -4.72 -19.69
C ILE A 215 -6.07 -4.10 -18.79
N ARG A 216 -7.23 -4.77 -18.75
CA ARG A 216 -8.29 -4.50 -17.77
C ARG A 216 -8.23 -5.61 -16.74
N PHE A 217 -8.21 -5.22 -15.47
CA PHE A 217 -8.34 -6.15 -14.34
C PHE A 217 -9.80 -6.41 -14.02
#